data_AF-A0ABC9AW18-F1
#
_entry.id   AF-A0ABC9AW18-F1
#
_cell.length_a   1.000
_cell.length_b   1.000
_cell.length_c   1.000
_cell.angle_alpha   90.00
_cell.angle_beta   90.00
_cell.angle_gamma   90.00
#
_symmetry.space_group_name_H-M   'P 1'
#
loop_
_entity.id
_entity.type
_entity.pdbx_description
1 polymer ?
#
loop_
_entity_poly.entity_id
_entity_poly.type
_entity_poly.pdbx_seq_one_letter_code
_entity_poly.pdbx_strand_id
1 'polypeptide(L)'
;MELELPLLYYAPCVLALVLSSVYLLGLFADRCRNLPPGPLPFPVIGNLLSVSALPHRSLARLAKRHGPVMALRLGSVTTVVASSATAARDVLQRHDAALSGRSIPDGAHVFAHYTHSMGWLPTSNPRWRALRKVCSAELFAPHRLGTNQSLRQDKVRRLVSHVEQLAHGGMPIIVGRLTFSTALNLLSSTIFSEDVADLDSGGDDSVGSFKGILTELNATVGIPNVSDFFPEIARLDPQGLRGRIEGLFERMHTMIDDRIERRLRERAAAGEPPNKNFLDMLLDYRGTEDGRGFDRQTLLSLISCRDRHECRDGGMGNGRAAIEPKIHGESSQRARPSAGLQAGCGGIRHWPAQVPPSHHQGNLPDPPSGAAPASARGRGHNADPGRTLHGAQGHTHCGERVGDRA
;
A
#
# COMPACT_ATOMS: atom_id res chain seq x y z
N MET A 1 2.96 -56.97 -15.62
CA MET A 1 3.55 -55.78 -14.97
C MET A 1 4.46 -54.97 -15.93
N GLU A 2 4.36 -55.12 -17.26
CA GLU A 2 5.33 -54.52 -18.20
C GLU A 2 4.82 -53.27 -18.96
N LEU A 3 3.58 -52.82 -18.76
CA LEU A 3 3.03 -51.63 -19.43
C LEU A 3 3.20 -50.31 -18.64
N GLU A 4 3.72 -50.35 -17.42
CA GLU A 4 3.86 -49.15 -16.56
C GLU A 4 5.10 -48.30 -16.90
N LEU A 5 6.19 -48.92 -17.40
CA LEU A 5 7.45 -48.22 -17.71
C LEU A 5 7.38 -47.20 -18.88
N PRO A 6 6.73 -47.47 -20.03
CA PRO A 6 6.71 -46.50 -21.13
C PRO A 6 5.87 -45.26 -20.79
N LEU A 7 4.84 -45.39 -19.96
CA LEU A 7 3.97 -44.25 -19.61
C LEU A 7 4.73 -43.21 -18.77
N LEU A 8 5.54 -43.65 -17.81
CA LEU A 8 6.43 -42.81 -17.01
C LEU A 8 7.52 -42.12 -17.86
N TYR A 9 7.96 -42.74 -18.95
CA TYR A 9 8.96 -42.18 -19.86
C TYR A 9 8.39 -41.09 -20.79
N TYR A 10 7.18 -41.27 -21.31
CA TYR A 10 6.55 -40.29 -22.21
C TYR A 10 5.83 -39.16 -21.47
N ALA A 11 5.41 -39.37 -20.22
CA ALA A 11 4.78 -38.35 -19.38
C ALA A 11 5.55 -37.01 -19.33
N PRO A 12 6.88 -36.95 -19.09
CA PRO A 12 7.60 -35.67 -19.09
C PRO A 12 7.63 -35.00 -20.47
N CYS A 13 7.69 -35.78 -21.56
CA CYS A 13 7.68 -35.25 -22.92
C CYS A 13 6.32 -34.63 -23.27
N VAL A 14 5.24 -35.33 -22.92
CA VAL A 14 3.86 -34.83 -23.09
C VAL A 14 3.66 -33.57 -22.24
N LEU A 15 4.10 -33.58 -20.98
CA LEU A 15 4.03 -32.40 -20.11
C LEU A 15 4.80 -31.22 -20.70
N ALA A 16 6.02 -31.43 -21.21
CA ALA A 16 6.82 -30.38 -21.85
C ALA A 16 6.13 -29.82 -23.11
N LEU A 17 5.54 -30.66 -23.95
CA LEU A 17 4.78 -30.22 -25.13
C LEU A 17 3.53 -29.42 -24.73
N VAL A 18 2.79 -29.87 -23.72
CA VAL A 18 1.63 -29.15 -23.21
C VAL A 18 2.05 -27.79 -22.63
N LEU A 19 3.09 -27.74 -21.79
CA LEU A 19 3.59 -26.48 -21.23
C LEU A 19 4.09 -25.52 -22.31
N SER A 20 4.81 -26.03 -23.32
CA SER A 20 5.30 -25.25 -24.45
C SER A 20 4.16 -24.69 -25.31
N SER A 21 3.17 -25.52 -25.65
CA SER A 21 2.00 -25.09 -26.41
C SER A 21 1.17 -24.04 -25.67
N VAL A 22 0.92 -24.23 -24.36
CA VAL A 22 0.23 -23.24 -23.51
C VAL A 22 1.02 -21.94 -23.45
N TYR A 23 2.34 -22.00 -23.31
CA TYR A 23 3.20 -20.82 -23.32
C TYR A 23 3.15 -20.06 -24.65
N LEU A 24 3.29 -20.77 -25.79
CA LEU A 24 3.22 -20.17 -27.12
C LEU A 24 1.85 -19.57 -27.41
N LEU A 25 0.76 -20.25 -27.01
CA LEU A 25 -0.60 -19.72 -27.09
C LEU A 25 -0.76 -18.46 -26.25
N GLY A 26 -0.15 -18.41 -25.06
CA GLY A 26 -0.12 -17.22 -24.21
C GLY A 26 0.57 -16.04 -24.88
N LEU A 27 1.77 -16.25 -25.44
CA LEU A 27 2.50 -15.21 -26.19
C LEU A 27 1.71 -14.73 -27.42
N PHE A 28 1.05 -15.65 -28.12
CA PHE A 28 0.23 -15.30 -29.28
C PHE A 28 -1.00 -14.49 -28.87
N ALA A 29 -1.69 -14.88 -27.80
CA ALA A 29 -2.81 -14.14 -27.25
C ALA A 29 -2.42 -12.73 -26.82
N ASP A 30 -1.25 -12.58 -26.16
CA ASP A 30 -0.72 -11.28 -25.75
C ASP A 30 -0.43 -10.38 -26.96
N ARG A 31 0.11 -10.96 -28.05
CA ARG A 31 0.32 -10.26 -29.32
C ARG A 31 -1.00 -9.82 -29.98
N CYS A 32 -2.03 -10.66 -29.93
CA CYS A 32 -3.36 -10.32 -30.45
C CYS A 32 -4.08 -9.22 -29.64
N ARG A 33 -3.70 -9.02 -28.37
CA ARG A 33 -4.29 -8.02 -27.47
C ARG A 33 -3.72 -6.60 -27.66
N ASN A 34 -2.81 -6.39 -28.62
CA ASN A 34 -2.15 -5.09 -28.87
C ASN A 34 -1.54 -4.48 -27.60
N LEU A 35 -0.91 -5.33 -26.76
CA LEU A 35 -0.25 -4.86 -25.55
C LEU A 35 0.95 -3.96 -25.88
N PRO A 36 1.29 -3.00 -25.00
CA PRO A 36 2.53 -2.24 -25.09
C PRO A 36 3.77 -3.14 -25.16
N PRO A 37 4.90 -2.65 -25.71
CA PRO A 37 6.15 -3.40 -25.73
C PRO A 37 6.60 -3.81 -24.32
N GLY A 38 7.39 -4.86 -24.20
CA GLY A 38 7.87 -5.33 -22.91
C GLY A 38 8.93 -6.42 -23.02
N PRO A 39 9.59 -6.78 -21.91
CA PRO A 39 10.47 -7.93 -21.87
C PRO A 39 9.68 -9.22 -22.09
N LEU A 40 10.25 -10.16 -22.85
CA LEU A 40 9.61 -11.45 -23.10
C LEU A 40 9.37 -12.19 -21.77
N PRO A 41 8.13 -12.59 -21.45
CA PRO A 41 7.83 -13.28 -20.20
C PRO A 41 8.33 -14.72 -20.24
N PHE A 42 8.88 -15.22 -19.13
CA PHE A 42 9.18 -16.64 -18.96
C PHE A 42 7.89 -17.46 -18.77
N PRO A 43 7.88 -18.76 -19.12
CA PRO A 43 6.76 -19.63 -18.81
C PRO A 43 6.43 -19.63 -17.32
N VAL A 44 5.13 -19.60 -16.99
CA VAL A 44 4.56 -19.60 -15.62
C VAL A 44 4.90 -18.35 -14.79
N ILE A 45 6.17 -18.05 -14.57
CA ILE A 45 6.66 -16.99 -13.68
C ILE A 45 6.56 -15.59 -14.33
N GLY A 46 6.50 -15.52 -15.65
CA GLY A 46 6.47 -14.28 -16.40
C GLY A 46 7.76 -13.48 -16.26
N ASN A 47 7.65 -12.20 -15.93
CA ASN A 47 8.75 -11.26 -15.74
C ASN A 47 9.15 -11.07 -14.27
N LEU A 48 8.66 -11.89 -13.33
CA LEU A 48 9.02 -11.74 -11.90
C LEU A 48 10.54 -11.78 -11.69
N LEU A 49 11.27 -12.62 -12.43
CA LEU A 49 12.74 -12.69 -12.37
C LEU A 49 13.45 -11.42 -12.88
N SER A 50 12.75 -10.60 -13.66
CA SER A 50 13.24 -9.30 -14.13
C SER A 50 13.02 -8.18 -13.10
N VAL A 51 12.20 -8.44 -12.07
CA VAL A 51 11.88 -7.50 -11.00
C VAL A 51 12.72 -7.86 -9.77
N SER A 52 13.64 -6.98 -9.40
CA SER A 52 14.52 -7.19 -8.25
C SER A 52 13.81 -6.89 -6.92
N ALA A 53 14.48 -7.17 -5.80
CA ALA A 53 14.04 -6.77 -4.45
C ALA A 53 13.73 -5.27 -4.29
N LEU A 54 14.20 -4.43 -5.23
CA LEU A 54 13.79 -3.03 -5.37
C LEU A 54 12.98 -2.85 -6.67
N PRO A 55 11.66 -3.15 -6.69
CA PRO A 55 10.87 -3.23 -7.91
C PRO A 55 10.94 -1.96 -8.74
N HIS A 56 10.79 -0.79 -8.10
CA HIS A 56 10.84 0.52 -8.74
C HIS A 56 12.14 0.77 -9.53
N ARG A 57 13.31 0.29 -9.05
CA ARG A 57 14.59 0.44 -9.76
C ARG A 57 14.70 -0.50 -10.97
N SER A 58 14.22 -1.74 -10.85
CA SER A 58 14.12 -2.66 -11.99
C SER A 58 13.16 -2.13 -13.05
N LEU A 59 11.98 -1.66 -12.66
CA LEU A 59 10.98 -1.10 -13.56
C LEU A 59 11.51 0.14 -14.30
N ALA A 60 12.19 1.05 -13.60
CA ALA A 60 12.82 2.20 -14.25
C ALA A 60 13.91 1.80 -15.28
N ARG A 61 14.69 0.75 -14.99
CA ARG A 61 15.68 0.23 -15.95
C ARG A 61 15.03 -0.45 -17.16
N LEU A 62 13.94 -1.18 -16.95
CA LEU A 62 13.16 -1.80 -18.03
C LEU A 62 12.51 -0.74 -18.91
N ALA A 63 11.94 0.32 -18.32
CA ALA A 63 11.33 1.43 -19.06
C ALA A 63 12.34 2.13 -19.99
N LYS A 64 13.61 2.26 -19.58
CA LYS A 64 14.67 2.78 -20.46
C LYS A 64 14.92 1.92 -21.70
N ARG A 65 14.60 0.62 -21.65
CA ARG A 65 14.82 -0.33 -22.77
C ARG A 65 13.57 -0.54 -23.61
N HIS A 66 12.41 -0.64 -22.98
CA HIS A 66 11.15 -1.01 -23.63
C HIS A 66 10.22 0.18 -23.91
N GLY A 67 10.52 1.35 -23.34
CA GLY A 67 9.77 2.58 -23.55
C GLY A 67 8.96 3.02 -22.31
N PRO A 68 8.33 4.20 -22.39
CA PRO A 68 7.65 4.84 -21.26
C PRO A 68 6.33 4.16 -20.87
N VAL A 69 5.74 3.35 -21.75
CA VAL A 69 4.59 2.49 -21.46
C VAL A 69 4.97 1.09 -21.87
N MET A 70 5.06 0.17 -20.89
CA MET A 70 5.49 -1.20 -21.14
C MET A 70 4.58 -2.21 -20.45
N ALA A 71 4.44 -3.39 -21.06
CA ALA A 71 3.71 -4.51 -20.48
C ALA A 71 4.66 -5.50 -19.79
N LEU A 72 4.24 -6.00 -18.64
CA LEU A 72 4.90 -7.05 -17.87
C LEU A 72 3.87 -8.11 -17.48
N ARG A 73 4.33 -9.32 -17.27
CA ARG A 73 3.52 -10.43 -16.75
C ARG A 73 4.08 -10.84 -15.40
N LEU A 74 3.42 -10.49 -14.30
CA LEU A 74 3.86 -10.83 -12.95
C LEU A 74 3.13 -12.10 -12.51
N GLY A 75 3.76 -13.26 -12.69
CA GLY A 75 3.07 -14.56 -12.56
C GLY A 75 2.02 -14.72 -13.66
N SER A 76 0.75 -14.94 -13.28
CA SER A 76 -0.39 -14.98 -14.20
C SER A 76 -1.02 -13.60 -14.46
N VAL A 77 -0.61 -12.55 -13.74
CA VAL A 77 -1.20 -11.20 -13.83
C VAL A 77 -0.48 -10.34 -14.87
N THR A 78 -1.24 -9.72 -15.78
CA THR A 78 -0.70 -8.74 -16.75
C THR A 78 -0.71 -7.34 -16.13
N THR A 79 0.45 -6.66 -16.17
CA THR A 79 0.66 -5.33 -15.58
C THR A 79 1.21 -4.38 -16.63
N VAL A 80 0.57 -3.23 -16.81
CA VAL A 80 1.10 -2.14 -17.64
C VAL A 80 1.76 -1.09 -16.76
N VAL A 81 2.98 -0.69 -17.09
CA VAL A 81 3.78 0.27 -16.33
C VAL A 81 3.93 1.56 -17.13
N ALA A 82 3.45 2.67 -16.56
CA ALA A 82 3.65 4.03 -17.07
C ALA A 82 4.83 4.69 -16.35
N SER A 83 5.85 5.11 -17.10
CA SER A 83 7.16 5.56 -16.57
C SER A 83 7.61 6.93 -17.10
N SER A 84 6.69 7.72 -17.67
CA SER A 84 6.92 9.12 -18.05
C SER A 84 5.80 10.02 -17.54
N ALA A 85 6.08 11.33 -17.46
CA ALA A 85 5.06 12.32 -17.08
C ALA A 85 3.89 12.36 -18.06
N THR A 86 4.15 12.16 -19.36
CA THR A 86 3.10 12.08 -20.39
C THR A 86 2.22 10.85 -20.20
N ALA A 87 2.81 9.67 -20.05
CA ALA A 87 2.08 8.43 -19.80
C ALA A 87 1.28 8.49 -18.48
N ALA A 88 1.87 9.06 -17.43
CA ALA A 88 1.17 9.26 -16.16
C ALA A 88 -0.03 10.21 -16.31
N ARG A 89 0.09 11.29 -17.10
CA ARG A 89 -1.02 12.20 -17.41
C ARG A 89 -2.13 11.47 -18.19
N ASP A 90 -1.76 10.63 -19.15
CA ASP A 90 -2.74 9.88 -19.92
C ASP A 90 -3.53 8.91 -19.03
N VAL A 91 -2.84 8.19 -18.12
CA VAL A 91 -3.48 7.23 -17.20
C VAL A 91 -4.29 7.93 -16.09
N LEU A 92 -3.73 8.95 -15.45
CA LEU A 92 -4.28 9.54 -14.22
C LEU A 92 -5.18 10.76 -14.46
N GLN A 93 -5.26 11.28 -15.69
CA GLN A 93 -6.10 12.43 -16.02
C GLN A 93 -6.90 12.23 -17.31
N ARG A 94 -6.26 11.89 -18.42
CA ARG A 94 -6.94 11.84 -19.73
C ARG A 94 -7.93 10.67 -19.82
N HIS A 95 -7.58 9.54 -19.23
CA HIS A 95 -8.36 8.29 -19.26
C HIS A 95 -8.69 7.78 -17.84
N ASP A 96 -8.71 8.68 -16.86
CA ASP A 96 -8.89 8.36 -15.45
C ASP A 96 -10.22 7.62 -15.16
N ALA A 97 -11.30 7.99 -15.83
CA ALA A 97 -12.60 7.34 -15.68
C ALA A 97 -12.53 5.82 -15.97
N ALA A 98 -11.78 5.43 -17.01
CA ALA A 98 -11.62 4.02 -17.39
C ALA A 98 -10.55 3.29 -16.57
N LEU A 99 -9.56 4.03 -16.03
CA LEU A 99 -8.38 3.47 -15.36
C LEU A 99 -8.37 3.71 -13.84
N SER A 100 -9.48 4.17 -13.27
CA SER A 100 -9.64 4.39 -11.83
C SER A 100 -9.87 3.12 -11.01
N GLY A 101 -9.97 1.97 -11.67
CA GLY A 101 -10.05 0.66 -11.04
C GLY A 101 -8.80 0.35 -10.19
N ARG A 102 -8.96 -0.48 -9.17
CA ARG A 102 -7.90 -0.84 -8.22
C ARG A 102 -7.66 -2.34 -8.22
N SER A 103 -6.40 -2.75 -8.31
CA SER A 103 -6.00 -4.14 -8.12
C SER A 103 -6.03 -4.46 -6.63
N ILE A 104 -6.89 -5.37 -6.20
CA ILE A 104 -7.07 -5.71 -4.79
C ILE A 104 -6.07 -6.81 -4.42
N PRO A 105 -5.14 -6.58 -3.48
CA PRO A 105 -4.24 -7.63 -3.01
C PRO A 105 -5.00 -8.63 -2.14
N ASP A 106 -4.55 -9.88 -2.10
CA ASP A 106 -5.11 -11.00 -1.32
C ASP A 106 -5.28 -10.61 0.16
N GLY A 107 -4.30 -9.89 0.73
CA GLY A 107 -4.38 -9.38 2.10
C GLY A 107 -5.54 -8.41 2.36
N ALA A 108 -6.04 -7.70 1.34
CA ALA A 108 -7.20 -6.82 1.47
C ALA A 108 -8.55 -7.56 1.43
N HIS A 109 -8.56 -8.88 1.18
CA HIS A 109 -9.76 -9.71 1.33
C HIS A 109 -10.05 -10.09 2.78
N VAL A 110 -9.05 -9.98 3.66
CA VAL A 110 -9.21 -10.14 5.11
C VAL A 110 -10.32 -9.23 5.60
N PHE A 111 -11.32 -9.81 6.28
CA PHE A 111 -12.51 -9.11 6.80
C PHE A 111 -13.26 -8.28 5.75
N ALA A 112 -13.15 -8.65 4.46
CA ALA A 112 -13.67 -7.89 3.33
C ALA A 112 -13.24 -6.40 3.35
N HIS A 113 -11.97 -6.12 3.71
CA HIS A 113 -11.47 -4.74 3.79
C HIS A 113 -11.72 -3.95 2.51
N TYR A 114 -11.53 -4.59 1.37
CA TYR A 114 -11.67 -3.94 0.07
C TYR A 114 -13.08 -3.37 -0.21
N THR A 115 -14.12 -3.86 0.46
CA THR A 115 -15.52 -3.41 0.28
C THR A 115 -15.91 -2.24 1.18
N HIS A 116 -15.03 -1.83 2.11
CA HIS A 116 -15.30 -0.74 3.06
C HIS A 116 -14.22 0.35 3.00
N SER A 117 -12.99 -0.02 2.67
CA SER A 117 -11.85 0.88 2.59
C SER A 117 -11.96 1.87 1.43
N MET A 118 -11.76 3.16 1.72
CA MET A 118 -11.60 4.19 0.69
C MET A 118 -10.43 3.88 -0.27
N GLY A 119 -9.44 3.12 0.22
CA GLY A 119 -8.25 2.71 -0.54
C GLY A 119 -8.53 1.67 -1.62
N TRP A 120 -9.67 0.98 -1.61
CA TRP A 120 -9.98 -0.12 -2.54
C TRP A 120 -11.37 -0.04 -3.18
N LEU A 121 -12.30 0.66 -2.55
CA LEU A 121 -13.64 0.88 -3.10
C LEU A 121 -13.58 1.54 -4.50
N PRO A 122 -14.43 1.11 -5.45
CA PRO A 122 -14.57 1.78 -6.74
C PRO A 122 -15.03 3.23 -6.58
N THR A 123 -14.56 4.12 -7.45
CA THR A 123 -14.90 5.56 -7.40
C THR A 123 -16.39 5.83 -7.64
N SER A 124 -17.08 4.94 -8.37
CA SER A 124 -18.52 4.99 -8.59
C SER A 124 -19.34 4.69 -7.33
N ASN A 125 -18.73 4.05 -6.31
CA ASN A 125 -19.43 3.67 -5.09
C ASN A 125 -19.82 4.93 -4.27
N PRO A 126 -21.09 5.13 -3.90
CA PRO A 126 -21.52 6.26 -3.07
C PRO A 126 -20.76 6.36 -1.74
N ARG A 127 -20.42 5.23 -1.11
CA ARG A 127 -19.63 5.16 0.12
C ARG A 127 -18.23 5.75 -0.10
N TRP A 128 -17.58 5.44 -1.23
CA TRP A 128 -16.27 6.02 -1.55
C TRP A 128 -16.34 7.55 -1.64
N ARG A 129 -17.36 8.08 -2.34
CA ARG A 129 -17.60 9.52 -2.45
C ARG A 129 -17.83 10.17 -1.09
N ALA A 130 -18.64 9.54 -0.24
CA ALA A 130 -18.91 9.99 1.12
C ALA A 130 -17.63 10.06 1.98
N LEU A 131 -16.85 8.98 2.03
CA LEU A 131 -15.60 8.93 2.81
C LEU A 131 -14.61 9.99 2.31
N ARG A 132 -14.43 10.13 0.97
CA ARG A 132 -13.58 11.16 0.34
C ARG A 132 -14.02 12.57 0.74
N LYS A 133 -15.33 12.83 0.72
CA LYS A 133 -15.91 14.14 1.08
C LYS A 133 -15.62 14.48 2.55
N VAL A 134 -15.89 13.56 3.46
CA VAL A 134 -15.64 13.76 4.91
C VAL A 134 -14.17 14.00 5.18
N CYS A 135 -13.27 13.16 4.64
CA CYS A 135 -11.84 13.36 4.85
C CYS A 135 -11.35 14.70 4.27
N SER A 136 -11.82 15.07 3.07
CA SER A 136 -11.41 16.33 2.43
C SER A 136 -11.93 17.56 3.17
N ALA A 137 -13.14 17.50 3.72
CA ALA A 137 -13.77 18.62 4.42
C ALA A 137 -13.31 18.74 5.89
N GLU A 138 -13.10 17.61 6.57
CA GLU A 138 -12.96 17.58 8.04
C GLU A 138 -11.54 17.27 8.52
N LEU A 139 -10.71 16.61 7.69
CA LEU A 139 -9.35 16.26 8.06
C LEU A 139 -8.31 17.10 7.31
N PHE A 140 -8.51 17.26 6.00
CA PHE A 140 -7.51 17.85 5.11
C PHE A 140 -7.85 19.27 4.64
N ALA A 141 -9.01 19.82 5.02
CA ALA A 141 -9.38 21.18 4.62
C ALA A 141 -8.40 22.22 5.20
N PRO A 142 -8.03 23.27 4.44
CA PRO A 142 -7.06 24.26 4.90
C PRO A 142 -7.38 24.88 6.27
N HIS A 143 -8.66 25.15 6.55
CA HIS A 143 -9.09 25.69 7.84
C HIS A 143 -8.89 24.68 8.99
N ARG A 144 -9.14 23.38 8.77
CA ARG A 144 -8.89 22.30 9.76
C ARG A 144 -7.40 22.13 10.01
N LEU A 145 -6.59 22.20 8.96
CA LEU A 145 -5.13 22.20 9.08
C LEU A 145 -4.65 23.42 9.88
N GLY A 146 -5.28 24.58 9.71
CA GLY A 146 -5.05 25.79 10.52
C GLY A 146 -5.37 25.58 12.00
N THR A 147 -6.57 25.08 12.33
CA THR A 147 -6.98 24.80 13.71
C THR A 147 -6.02 23.83 14.41
N ASN A 148 -5.54 22.81 13.71
CA ASN A 148 -4.61 21.81 14.25
C ASN A 148 -3.13 22.24 14.20
N GLN A 149 -2.83 23.51 13.92
CA GLN A 149 -1.45 24.00 13.85
C GLN A 149 -0.73 23.92 15.21
N SER A 150 -1.41 24.29 16.30
CA SER A 150 -0.85 24.24 17.65
C SER A 150 -0.45 22.82 18.05
N LEU A 151 -1.29 21.84 17.72
CA LEU A 151 -1.02 20.43 17.94
C LEU A 151 0.24 19.98 17.19
N ARG A 152 0.38 20.35 15.91
CA ARG A 152 1.60 20.04 15.13
C ARG A 152 2.85 20.66 15.75
N GLN A 153 2.76 21.92 16.17
CA GLN A 153 3.88 22.59 16.83
C GLN A 153 4.25 21.93 18.15
N ASP A 154 3.27 21.54 18.97
CA ASP A 154 3.51 20.79 20.21
C ASP A 154 4.26 19.47 19.95
N LYS A 155 3.79 18.64 19.00
CA LYS A 155 4.47 17.38 18.67
C LYS A 155 5.90 17.59 18.19
N VAL A 156 6.15 18.60 17.36
CA VAL A 156 7.50 18.93 16.89
C VAL A 156 8.38 19.44 18.03
N ARG A 157 7.86 20.30 18.92
CA ARG A 157 8.61 20.77 20.10
C ARG A 157 9.02 19.60 20.98
N ARG A 158 8.11 18.67 21.28
CA ARG A 158 8.42 17.46 22.06
C ARG A 158 9.49 16.59 21.39
N LEU A 159 9.40 16.40 20.08
CA LEU A 159 10.43 15.69 19.32
C LEU A 159 11.81 16.37 19.45
N VAL A 160 11.87 17.69 19.30
CA VAL A 160 13.12 18.46 19.44
C VAL A 160 13.69 18.33 20.84
N SER A 161 12.87 18.54 21.88
CA SER A 161 13.31 18.41 23.27
C SER A 161 13.81 16.99 23.59
N HIS A 162 13.15 15.96 23.06
CA HIS A 162 13.61 14.58 23.23
C HIS A 162 14.95 14.32 22.50
N VAL A 163 15.12 14.86 21.29
CA VAL A 163 16.40 14.80 20.57
C VAL A 163 17.51 15.52 21.33
N GLU A 164 17.22 16.69 21.91
CA GLU A 164 18.17 17.42 22.76
C GLU A 164 18.58 16.57 23.97
N GLN A 165 17.63 15.94 24.66
CA GLN A 165 17.93 15.06 25.80
C GLN A 165 18.84 13.89 25.41
N LEU A 166 18.54 13.21 24.30
CA LEU A 166 19.38 12.12 23.78
C LEU A 166 20.79 12.61 23.43
N ALA A 167 20.89 13.79 22.80
CA ALA A 167 22.17 14.39 22.42
C ALA A 167 23.01 14.76 23.64
N HIS A 168 22.41 15.36 24.67
CA HIS A 168 23.10 15.65 25.94
C HIS A 168 23.58 14.36 26.63
N GLY A 169 22.82 13.27 26.52
CA GLY A 169 23.21 11.95 27.00
C GLY A 169 24.23 11.21 26.14
N GLY A 170 24.65 11.76 25.00
CA GLY A 170 25.54 11.08 24.05
C GLY A 170 24.93 9.85 23.39
N MET A 171 23.60 9.72 23.39
CA MET A 171 22.88 8.55 22.91
C MET A 171 22.68 8.59 21.38
N PRO A 172 22.72 7.44 20.69
CA PRO A 172 22.49 7.39 19.25
C PRO A 172 21.04 7.74 18.91
N ILE A 173 20.85 8.57 17.88
CA ILE A 173 19.53 9.00 17.41
C ILE A 173 19.10 8.16 16.19
N ILE A 174 18.04 7.38 16.34
CA ILE A 174 17.42 6.63 15.25
C ILE A 174 16.29 7.48 14.64
N VAL A 175 16.64 8.31 13.65
CA VAL A 175 15.71 9.28 13.03
C VAL A 175 14.40 8.65 12.59
N GLY A 176 14.45 7.50 11.88
CA GLY A 176 13.25 6.83 11.37
C GLY A 176 12.28 6.39 12.48
N ARG A 177 12.81 6.01 13.65
CA ARG A 177 12.00 5.61 14.81
C ARG A 177 11.29 6.82 15.41
N LEU A 178 12.03 7.90 15.65
CA LEU A 178 11.48 9.12 16.27
C LEU A 178 10.47 9.83 15.37
N THR A 179 10.76 9.93 14.07
CA THR A 179 9.83 10.55 13.10
C THR A 179 8.59 9.69 12.92
N PHE A 180 8.70 8.35 12.91
CA PHE A 180 7.56 7.46 12.87
C PHE A 180 6.66 7.61 14.10
N SER A 181 7.22 7.56 15.32
CA SER A 181 6.45 7.78 16.55
C SER A 181 5.79 9.15 16.58
N THR A 182 6.50 10.20 16.16
CA THR A 182 5.96 11.57 16.13
C THR A 182 4.83 11.72 15.12
N ALA A 183 4.99 11.15 13.91
CA ALA A 183 3.95 11.18 12.89
C ALA A 183 2.72 10.37 13.32
N LEU A 184 2.94 9.22 13.96
CA LEU A 184 1.87 8.39 14.50
C LEU A 184 1.09 9.13 15.59
N ASN A 185 1.78 9.77 16.54
CA ASN A 185 1.15 10.59 17.59
C ASN A 185 0.43 11.81 17.03
N LEU A 186 0.96 12.43 15.98
CA LEU A 186 0.27 13.53 15.32
C LEU A 186 -1.06 13.06 14.70
N LEU A 187 -1.05 11.94 13.98
CA LEU A 187 -2.26 11.37 13.39
C LEU A 187 -3.25 10.91 14.45
N SER A 188 -2.78 10.19 15.48
CA SER A 188 -3.64 9.68 16.54
C SER A 188 -4.23 10.80 17.39
N SER A 189 -3.47 11.85 17.69
CA SER A 189 -3.99 13.04 18.37
C SER A 189 -5.01 13.77 17.50
N THR A 190 -4.83 13.80 16.18
CA THR A 190 -5.80 14.44 15.28
C THR A 190 -7.10 13.64 15.20
N ILE A 191 -7.01 12.30 15.19
CA ILE A 191 -8.17 11.41 14.99
C ILE A 191 -8.90 11.14 16.31
N PHE A 192 -8.16 10.78 17.36
CA PHE A 192 -8.66 10.32 18.65
C PHE A 192 -8.38 11.29 19.80
N SER A 193 -7.67 12.39 19.59
CA SER A 193 -7.23 13.31 20.66
C SER A 193 -6.26 12.68 21.68
N GLU A 194 -5.56 11.61 21.28
CA GLU A 194 -4.63 10.86 22.14
C GLU A 194 -3.32 10.50 21.43
N ASP A 195 -2.24 10.41 22.20
CA ASP A 195 -0.98 9.82 21.76
C ASP A 195 -1.02 8.30 21.95
N VAL A 196 -0.48 7.57 20.99
CA VAL A 196 -0.53 6.09 20.93
C VAL A 196 0.86 5.45 20.83
N ALA A 197 1.90 6.28 20.86
CA ALA A 197 3.29 5.89 20.93
C ALA A 197 4.00 6.77 21.96
N ASP A 198 4.88 6.18 22.75
CA ASP A 198 5.78 6.94 23.61
C ASP A 198 7.10 7.24 22.88
N LEU A 199 7.65 8.43 23.14
CA LEU A 199 8.99 8.83 22.70
C LEU A 199 10.07 8.36 23.69
N ASP A 200 9.74 8.32 24.99
CA ASP A 200 10.71 8.08 26.08
C ASP A 200 10.96 6.60 26.33
N SER A 201 9.95 5.75 26.14
CA SER A 201 10.11 4.30 26.13
C SER A 201 11.05 3.91 24.98
N GLY A 202 12.28 3.47 25.32
CA GLY A 202 13.35 3.04 24.41
C GLY A 202 12.99 1.88 23.48
N GLY A 203 11.99 2.09 22.62
CA GLY A 203 11.28 1.07 21.89
C GLY A 203 10.00 0.61 22.58
N ASP A 204 8.96 1.46 22.60
CA ASP A 204 7.59 0.93 22.49
C ASP A 204 7.37 0.32 21.08
N ASP A 205 8.14 -0.71 20.79
CA ASP A 205 7.90 -1.74 19.77
C ASP A 205 7.31 -2.98 20.47
N SER A 206 6.73 -2.80 21.66
CA SER A 206 6.21 -3.91 22.46
C SER A 206 5.20 -4.70 21.64
N VAL A 207 5.28 -6.03 21.73
CA VAL A 207 4.41 -6.95 20.98
C VAL A 207 2.99 -6.73 21.47
N GLY A 208 2.22 -5.94 20.71
CA GLY A 208 0.85 -5.58 21.06
C GLY A 208 0.59 -4.09 21.20
N SER A 209 1.58 -3.18 21.23
CA SER A 209 1.29 -1.75 21.16
C SER A 209 0.75 -1.36 19.78
N PHE A 210 0.00 -0.26 19.71
CA PHE A 210 -0.57 0.22 18.45
C PHE A 210 0.53 0.50 17.41
N LYS A 211 1.65 1.10 17.87
CA LYS A 211 2.84 1.34 17.06
C LYS A 211 3.49 0.03 16.58
N GLY A 212 3.63 -0.95 17.46
CA GLY A 212 4.17 -2.28 17.13
C GLY A 212 3.33 -2.98 16.07
N ILE A 213 2.01 -2.99 16.23
CA ILE A 213 1.06 -3.58 15.27
C ILE A 213 1.17 -2.89 13.90
N LEU A 214 1.19 -1.56 13.85
CA LEU A 214 1.34 -0.82 12.59
C LEU A 214 2.70 -1.06 11.92
N THR A 215 3.77 -1.17 12.70
CA THR A 215 5.11 -1.48 12.19
C THR A 215 5.13 -2.88 11.58
N GLU A 216 4.57 -3.87 12.28
CA GLU A 216 4.48 -5.24 11.79
C GLU A 216 3.57 -5.34 10.55
N LEU A 217 2.45 -4.62 10.53
CA LEU A 217 1.56 -4.54 9.37
C LEU A 217 2.27 -3.97 8.16
N ASN A 218 2.95 -2.83 8.30
CA ASN A 218 3.70 -2.21 7.21
C ASN A 218 4.81 -3.12 6.67
N ALA A 219 5.52 -3.84 7.55
CA ALA A 219 6.50 -4.82 7.13
C ALA A 219 5.86 -6.01 6.38
N THR A 220 4.71 -6.49 6.86
CA THR A 220 3.99 -7.65 6.29
C THR A 220 3.42 -7.33 4.91
N VAL A 221 2.73 -6.20 4.74
CA VAL A 221 2.17 -5.79 3.43
C VAL A 221 3.25 -5.41 2.42
N GLY A 222 4.47 -5.13 2.87
CA GLY A 222 5.63 -4.89 2.00
C GLY A 222 6.26 -6.15 1.42
N ILE A 223 5.89 -7.34 1.91
CA ILE A 223 6.38 -8.62 1.39
C ILE A 223 5.63 -8.93 0.09
N PRO A 224 6.33 -9.22 -1.03
CA PRO A 224 5.68 -9.70 -2.25
C PRO A 224 4.89 -10.98 -1.97
N ASN A 225 3.59 -10.95 -2.21
CA ASN A 225 2.69 -12.08 -1.98
C ASN A 225 2.49 -12.87 -3.28
N VAL A 226 2.79 -14.17 -3.24
CA VAL A 226 2.60 -15.13 -4.32
C VAL A 226 1.13 -15.22 -4.72
N SER A 227 0.20 -15.10 -3.76
CA SER A 227 -1.23 -15.04 -4.05
C SER A 227 -1.62 -13.89 -4.98
N ASP A 228 -0.90 -12.75 -4.92
CA ASP A 228 -1.17 -11.59 -5.76
C ASP A 228 -0.69 -11.78 -7.21
N PHE A 229 0.29 -12.67 -7.43
CA PHE A 229 0.83 -13.00 -8.74
C PHE A 229 0.20 -14.24 -9.35
N PHE A 230 -0.38 -15.12 -8.51
CA PHE A 230 -1.03 -16.37 -8.91
C PHE A 230 -2.37 -16.53 -8.18
N PRO A 231 -3.41 -15.79 -8.59
CA PRO A 231 -4.73 -15.81 -7.93
C PRO A 231 -5.36 -17.21 -7.87
N GLU A 232 -4.97 -18.10 -8.78
CA GLU A 232 -5.45 -19.48 -8.86
C GLU A 232 -5.09 -20.31 -7.62
N ILE A 233 -3.98 -19.98 -6.95
CA ILE A 233 -3.51 -20.65 -5.73
C ILE A 233 -3.70 -19.81 -4.45
N ALA A 234 -4.27 -18.60 -4.56
CA ALA A 234 -4.41 -17.67 -3.44
C ALA A 234 -5.18 -18.27 -2.24
N ARG A 235 -6.13 -19.18 -2.50
CA ARG A 235 -6.88 -19.89 -1.46
C ARG A 235 -6.00 -20.65 -0.47
N LEU A 236 -4.83 -21.11 -0.91
CA LEU A 236 -3.90 -21.87 -0.09
C LEU A 236 -3.08 -21.00 0.87
N ASP A 237 -3.03 -19.67 0.64
CA ASP A 237 -2.14 -18.74 1.36
C ASP A 237 -0.72 -19.30 1.51
N PRO A 238 0.01 -19.51 0.39
CA PRO A 238 1.27 -20.26 0.38
C PRO A 238 2.37 -19.64 1.25
N GLN A 239 2.28 -18.36 1.59
CA GLN A 239 3.22 -17.66 2.47
C GLN A 239 2.66 -17.38 3.88
N GLY A 240 1.41 -17.75 4.16
CA GLY A 240 0.75 -17.42 5.43
C GLY A 240 0.52 -15.92 5.65
N LEU A 241 0.65 -15.09 4.61
CA LEU A 241 0.59 -13.63 4.73
C LEU A 241 -0.83 -13.16 5.00
N ARG A 242 -1.83 -13.80 4.39
CA ARG A 242 -3.24 -13.47 4.63
C ARG A 242 -3.61 -13.74 6.08
N GLY A 243 -3.25 -14.90 6.63
CA GLY A 243 -3.46 -15.21 8.05
C GLY A 243 -2.69 -14.28 9.01
N ARG A 244 -1.46 -13.88 8.65
CA ARG A 244 -0.70 -12.90 9.44
C ARG A 244 -1.35 -11.51 9.45
N ILE A 245 -1.82 -11.06 8.29
CA ILE A 245 -2.56 -9.79 8.15
C ILE A 245 -3.86 -9.86 8.96
N GLU A 246 -4.57 -10.99 8.95
CA GLU A 246 -5.77 -11.22 9.76
C GLU A 246 -5.51 -10.99 11.26
N GLY A 247 -4.50 -11.65 11.83
CA GLY A 247 -4.17 -11.46 13.25
C GLY A 247 -3.68 -10.04 13.61
N LEU A 248 -3.07 -9.32 12.67
CA LEU A 248 -2.71 -7.91 12.84
C LEU A 248 -3.93 -7.00 12.82
N PHE A 249 -4.84 -7.28 11.89
CA PHE A 249 -6.11 -6.59 11.75
C PHE A 249 -6.95 -6.76 13.02
N GLU A 250 -7.17 -7.98 13.50
CA GLU A 250 -7.95 -8.22 14.74
C GLU A 250 -7.47 -7.37 15.92
N ARG A 251 -6.15 -7.39 16.20
CA ARG A 251 -5.55 -6.62 17.30
C ARG A 251 -5.73 -5.12 17.11
N MET A 252 -5.55 -4.63 15.89
CA MET A 252 -5.72 -3.21 15.56
C MET A 252 -7.18 -2.77 15.74
N HIS A 253 -8.17 -3.59 15.38
CA HIS A 253 -9.58 -3.20 15.49
C HIS A 253 -10.08 -3.24 16.89
N THR A 254 -9.65 -4.21 17.70
CA THR A 254 -9.93 -4.18 19.14
C THR A 254 -9.48 -2.83 19.73
N MET A 255 -8.27 -2.39 19.40
CA MET A 255 -7.75 -1.10 19.86
C MET A 255 -8.52 0.13 19.36
N ILE A 256 -9.06 0.09 18.15
CA ILE A 256 -9.86 1.20 17.59
C ILE A 256 -11.27 1.18 18.17
N ASP A 257 -11.88 -0.01 18.26
CA ASP A 257 -13.19 -0.24 18.85
C ASP A 257 -13.22 0.26 20.29
N ASP A 258 -12.21 -0.08 21.12
CA ASP A 258 -12.13 0.38 22.50
C ASP A 258 -12.14 1.91 22.60
N ARG A 259 -11.48 2.60 21.65
CA ARG A 259 -11.47 4.07 21.56
C ARG A 259 -12.83 4.62 21.11
N ILE A 260 -13.48 3.98 20.14
CA ILE A 260 -14.84 4.34 19.71
C ILE A 260 -15.82 4.20 20.88
N GLU A 261 -15.82 3.05 21.57
CA GLU A 261 -16.71 2.78 22.69
C GLU A 261 -16.49 3.74 23.85
N ARG A 262 -15.22 4.04 24.17
CA ARG A 262 -14.89 5.02 25.20
C ARG A 262 -15.40 6.41 24.83
N ARG A 263 -15.21 6.84 23.58
CA ARG A 263 -15.71 8.13 23.10
C ARG A 263 -17.24 8.21 23.16
N LEU A 264 -17.94 7.14 22.79
CA LEU A 264 -19.40 7.06 22.89
C LEU A 264 -19.88 7.17 24.35
N ARG A 265 -19.20 6.51 25.29
CA ARG A 265 -19.49 6.62 26.73
C ARG A 265 -19.27 8.03 27.27
N GLU A 266 -18.17 8.68 26.90
CA GLU A 266 -17.88 10.06 27.29
C GLU A 266 -18.94 11.04 26.79
N ARG A 267 -19.40 10.87 25.53
CA ARG A 267 -20.48 11.67 24.93
C ARG A 267 -21.79 11.50 25.69
N ALA A 268 -22.13 10.27 26.08
CA ALA A 268 -23.35 10.00 26.84
C ALA A 268 -23.32 10.62 28.25
N ALA A 269 -22.13 10.71 28.86
CA ALA A 269 -21.95 11.26 30.20
C ALA A 269 -21.85 12.80 30.25
N ALA A 270 -21.25 13.43 29.23
CA ALA A 270 -20.86 14.84 29.30
C ALA A 270 -22.01 15.84 29.10
N GLY A 271 -23.09 15.50 28.38
CA GLY A 271 -24.19 16.43 28.05
C GLY A 271 -23.81 17.67 27.22
N GLU A 272 -22.50 17.95 27.07
CA GLU A 272 -21.92 19.03 26.27
C GLU A 272 -21.66 18.61 24.82
N PRO A 273 -21.65 19.56 23.87
CA PRO A 273 -21.33 19.25 22.48
C PRO A 273 -19.92 18.66 22.38
N PRO A 274 -19.73 17.53 21.67
CA PRO A 274 -18.46 16.84 21.60
C PRO A 274 -17.36 17.78 21.10
N ASN A 275 -16.18 17.70 21.73
CA ASN A 275 -14.94 18.32 21.29
C ASN A 275 -14.64 17.86 19.85
N LYS A 276 -15.05 18.64 18.82
CA LYS A 276 -15.19 18.28 17.40
C LYS A 276 -13.90 17.74 16.73
N ASN A 277 -13.38 16.61 17.20
CA ASN A 277 -12.26 15.90 16.61
C ASN A 277 -12.75 15.04 15.43
N PHE A 278 -11.83 14.46 14.68
CA PHE A 278 -12.21 13.76 13.46
C PHE A 278 -13.08 12.53 13.71
N LEU A 279 -12.82 11.76 14.79
CA LEU A 279 -13.68 10.65 15.18
C LEU A 279 -15.12 11.13 15.45
N ASP A 280 -15.28 12.28 16.08
CA ASP A 280 -16.60 12.83 16.33
C ASP A 280 -17.35 13.17 15.06
N MET A 281 -16.65 13.77 14.09
CA MET A 281 -17.22 14.07 12.77
C MET A 281 -17.62 12.79 12.02
N LEU A 282 -16.88 11.69 12.18
CA LEU A 282 -17.23 10.39 11.59
C LEU A 282 -18.49 9.78 12.23
N LEU A 283 -18.63 9.87 13.55
CA LEU A 283 -19.81 9.37 14.28
C LEU A 283 -21.07 10.19 13.98
N ASP A 284 -20.91 11.49 13.80
CA ASP A 284 -22.00 12.43 13.54
C ASP A 284 -22.38 12.49 12.04
N TYR A 285 -21.55 11.91 11.16
CA TYR A 285 -21.83 11.87 9.73
C TYR A 285 -23.18 11.22 9.45
N ARG A 286 -23.97 11.87 8.58
CA ARG A 286 -25.20 11.33 8.00
C ARG A 286 -25.14 11.52 6.50
N GLY A 287 -25.38 10.45 5.74
CA GLY A 287 -25.35 10.45 4.29
C GLY A 287 -26.38 11.41 3.70
N THR A 288 -25.99 12.14 2.67
CA THR A 288 -26.88 13.12 2.01
C THR A 288 -27.99 12.47 1.18
N GLU A 289 -27.82 11.19 0.80
CA GLU A 289 -28.76 10.46 -0.06
C GLU A 289 -29.75 9.59 0.75
N ASP A 290 -29.32 8.99 1.86
CA ASP A 290 -30.10 8.02 2.64
C ASP A 290 -30.23 8.37 4.14
N GLY A 291 -29.60 9.46 4.60
CA GLY A 291 -29.56 9.86 6.00
C GLY A 291 -28.81 8.87 6.91
N ARG A 292 -28.19 7.82 6.38
CA ARG A 292 -27.51 6.79 7.19
C ARG A 292 -26.10 7.23 7.55
N GLY A 293 -25.68 6.96 8.77
CA GLY A 293 -24.29 7.13 9.18
C GLY A 293 -23.38 6.05 8.61
N PHE A 294 -22.08 6.19 8.81
CA PHE A 294 -21.15 5.10 8.52
C PHE A 294 -21.40 3.93 9.48
N ASP A 295 -21.51 2.73 8.92
CA ASP A 295 -21.56 1.52 9.72
C ASP A 295 -20.22 1.31 10.45
N ARG A 296 -20.26 0.50 11.53
CA ARG A 296 -19.09 0.27 12.39
C ARG A 296 -17.92 -0.32 11.60
N GLN A 297 -18.20 -1.15 10.60
CA GLN A 297 -17.20 -1.74 9.73
C GLN A 297 -16.56 -0.70 8.79
N THR A 298 -17.30 0.32 8.37
CA THR A 298 -16.76 1.45 7.59
C THR A 298 -15.88 2.32 8.48
N LEU A 299 -16.32 2.63 9.71
CA LEU A 299 -15.53 3.38 10.69
C LEU A 299 -14.23 2.66 11.04
N LEU A 300 -14.34 1.35 11.29
CA LEU A 300 -13.20 0.47 11.42
C LEU A 300 -12.39 0.55 10.13
N SER A 301 -12.84 0.11 8.96
CA SER A 301 -12.03 0.12 7.72
C SER A 301 -11.34 1.45 7.36
N LEU A 302 -11.90 2.60 7.75
CA LEU A 302 -11.29 3.92 7.55
C LEU A 302 -10.10 4.15 8.48
N ILE A 303 -10.08 3.44 9.61
CA ILE A 303 -9.07 3.43 10.66
C ILE A 303 -8.37 2.03 10.74
N SER A 304 -8.82 1.06 9.93
CA SER A 304 -8.58 -0.39 9.80
C SER A 304 -9.73 -1.37 10.19
N CYS A 305 -9.86 -2.46 9.41
CA CYS A 305 -10.93 -3.44 9.06
C CYS A 305 -11.57 -4.59 9.97
N ARG A 306 -12.82 -4.60 10.43
CA ARG A 306 -13.46 -5.86 10.92
C ARG A 306 -14.89 -6.15 10.43
N ASP A 307 -15.10 -7.33 9.83
CA ASP A 307 -16.32 -8.06 10.15
C ASP A 307 -16.11 -9.57 10.21
N ARG A 308 -16.67 -10.15 11.26
CA ARG A 308 -16.76 -11.58 11.56
C ARG A 308 -18.25 -11.91 11.54
N HIS A 309 -18.75 -12.36 10.39
CA HIS A 309 -20.06 -13.01 10.33
C HIS A 309 -19.89 -14.51 10.07
N GLU A 310 -20.11 -15.26 11.15
CA GLU A 310 -20.71 -16.60 11.22
C GLU A 310 -20.30 -17.62 10.14
N CYS A 311 -19.24 -18.38 10.42
CA CYS A 311 -19.29 -19.81 10.13
C CYS A 311 -20.33 -20.44 11.06
N ARG A 312 -21.57 -20.49 10.57
CA ARG A 312 -22.61 -21.30 11.17
C ARG A 312 -22.21 -22.76 10.98
N ASP A 313 -22.08 -23.50 12.07
CA ASP A 313 -21.84 -24.93 12.10
C ASP A 313 -22.79 -25.64 11.13
N GLY A 314 -22.22 -26.17 10.04
CA GLY A 314 -22.87 -27.13 9.17
C GLY A 314 -22.95 -28.48 9.88
N GLY A 315 -23.86 -28.59 10.83
CA GLY A 315 -24.26 -29.85 11.43
C GLY A 315 -24.73 -30.82 10.36
N MET A 316 -24.14 -32.01 10.42
CA MET A 316 -24.52 -33.21 9.68
C MET A 316 -26.04 -33.43 9.81
N GLY A 317 -26.79 -33.24 8.72
CA GLY A 317 -28.24 -33.37 8.68
C GLY A 317 -28.68 -34.13 7.44
N ASN A 318 -28.79 -35.44 7.59
CA ASN A 318 -29.27 -36.38 6.58
C ASN A 318 -30.74 -36.07 6.22
N GLY A 319 -31.03 -35.82 4.94
CA GLY A 319 -32.39 -35.46 4.53
C GLY A 319 -32.59 -35.54 3.02
N ARG A 320 -32.98 -36.72 2.54
CA ARG A 320 -33.56 -36.93 1.21
C ARG A 320 -34.83 -36.10 1.05
N ALA A 321 -34.91 -35.28 0.00
CA ALA A 321 -36.18 -34.98 -0.66
C ALA A 321 -35.90 -34.48 -2.10
N ALA A 322 -36.33 -35.28 -3.06
CA ALA A 322 -36.57 -34.85 -4.43
C ALA A 322 -37.77 -33.90 -4.48
N ILE A 323 -37.83 -32.99 -5.47
CA ILE A 323 -39.02 -32.59 -6.24
C ILE A 323 -38.59 -31.69 -7.41
N GLU A 324 -39.19 -31.97 -8.57
CA GLU A 324 -39.02 -31.44 -9.94
C GLU A 324 -39.33 -29.95 -10.16
N PRO A 325 -38.92 -29.38 -11.32
CA PRO A 325 -39.14 -27.98 -11.67
C PRO A 325 -40.54 -27.74 -12.25
N LYS A 326 -41.24 -26.69 -11.77
CA LYS A 326 -42.55 -26.29 -12.32
C LYS A 326 -42.38 -25.17 -13.34
N ILE A 327 -42.66 -25.54 -14.59
CA ILE A 327 -42.83 -24.69 -15.76
C ILE A 327 -44.18 -23.96 -15.63
N HIS A 328 -44.21 -22.64 -15.79
CA HIS A 328 -45.34 -21.91 -16.36
C HIS A 328 -44.81 -20.85 -17.32
N GLY A 329 -45.31 -20.91 -18.55
CA GLY A 329 -45.07 -19.93 -19.60
C GLY A 329 -46.32 -19.13 -19.88
N GLU A 330 -46.12 -17.97 -20.49
CA GLU A 330 -46.90 -17.36 -21.58
C GLU A 330 -46.12 -16.09 -21.97
N SER A 331 -45.52 -16.06 -23.16
CA SER A 331 -46.05 -15.46 -24.40
C SER A 331 -45.92 -13.91 -24.37
N SER A 332 -45.56 -13.18 -25.42
CA SER A 332 -45.05 -13.42 -26.76
C SER A 332 -44.78 -12.00 -27.28
N GLN A 333 -43.59 -11.70 -27.81
CA GLN A 333 -43.48 -10.75 -28.93
C GLN A 333 -42.15 -10.94 -29.66
N ARG A 334 -42.30 -11.23 -30.96
CA ARG A 334 -41.25 -11.47 -31.96
C ARG A 334 -40.49 -10.18 -32.29
N ALA A 335 -39.17 -10.31 -32.39
CA ALA A 335 -38.41 -9.81 -33.54
C ALA A 335 -37.20 -10.74 -33.76
N ARG A 336 -36.98 -11.16 -35.00
CA ARG A 336 -35.96 -12.12 -35.47
C ARG A 336 -35.12 -11.40 -36.57
N PRO A 337 -34.01 -11.96 -37.07
CA PRO A 337 -32.65 -11.53 -36.72
C PRO A 337 -31.82 -11.04 -37.93
N SER A 338 -30.62 -10.52 -37.68
CA SER A 338 -29.51 -10.47 -38.65
C SER A 338 -28.27 -11.01 -37.92
N ALA A 339 -27.79 -12.22 -38.25
CA ALA A 339 -26.67 -12.48 -39.19
C ALA A 339 -25.50 -11.52 -38.91
N GLY A 340 -24.38 -11.92 -38.29
CA GLY A 340 -23.54 -13.08 -38.53
C GLY A 340 -22.30 -12.62 -39.30
N LEU A 341 -21.13 -12.57 -38.67
CA LEU A 341 -19.79 -12.57 -39.29
C LEU A 341 -18.77 -12.67 -38.15
N GLN A 342 -18.24 -13.86 -37.86
CA GLN A 342 -16.99 -14.42 -38.40
C GLN A 342 -15.74 -13.56 -38.18
N ALA A 343 -14.76 -14.23 -37.56
CA ALA A 343 -13.40 -13.79 -37.35
C ALA A 343 -12.70 -13.39 -38.65
N GLY A 344 -11.91 -12.31 -38.58
CA GLY A 344 -10.99 -11.91 -39.63
C GLY A 344 -9.79 -11.21 -39.03
N CYS A 345 -8.64 -11.90 -39.03
CA CYS A 345 -7.34 -11.27 -38.88
C CYS A 345 -7.09 -10.39 -40.12
N GLY A 346 -6.74 -9.12 -39.91
CA GLY A 346 -6.18 -8.27 -40.96
C GLY A 346 -6.61 -6.81 -40.85
N GLY A 347 -5.64 -5.89 -40.76
CA GLY A 347 -5.90 -4.47 -40.95
C GLY A 347 -4.98 -3.56 -40.14
N ILE A 348 -3.73 -3.45 -40.57
CA ILE A 348 -2.75 -2.43 -40.16
C ILE A 348 -3.41 -1.04 -40.21
N ARG A 349 -3.39 -0.31 -39.08
CA ARG A 349 -3.54 1.16 -39.09
C ARG A 349 -2.42 1.75 -38.24
N HIS A 350 -1.56 2.51 -38.91
CA HIS A 350 -0.46 3.26 -38.34
C HIS A 350 -0.94 4.20 -37.23
N TRP A 351 -0.20 4.25 -36.13
CA TRP A 351 -0.28 5.31 -35.13
C TRP A 351 0.45 6.54 -35.71
N PRO A 352 -0.19 7.71 -35.91
CA PRO A 352 0.54 8.88 -36.36
C PRO A 352 1.34 9.44 -35.19
N ALA A 353 2.67 9.40 -35.32
CA ALA A 353 3.58 10.16 -34.48
C ALA A 353 3.33 11.66 -34.76
N GLN A 354 2.70 12.36 -33.81
CA GLN A 354 2.66 13.81 -33.83
C GLN A 354 4.00 14.33 -33.29
N VAL A 355 4.80 14.88 -34.19
CA VAL A 355 5.98 15.69 -33.88
C VAL A 355 5.48 17.04 -33.35
N PRO A 356 5.85 17.48 -32.13
CA PRO A 356 5.53 18.82 -31.68
C PRO A 356 6.44 19.86 -32.35
N PRO A 357 5.97 21.08 -32.62
CA PRO A 357 6.76 22.12 -33.27
C PRO A 357 7.85 22.66 -32.34
N SER A 358 9.03 22.84 -32.91
CA SER A 358 10.17 23.56 -32.32
C SER A 358 9.83 25.04 -32.12
N HIS A 359 9.84 25.51 -30.88
CA HIS A 359 9.87 26.94 -30.56
C HIS A 359 11.06 27.27 -29.65
N HIS A 360 11.99 28.00 -30.25
CA HIS A 360 12.96 28.96 -29.73
C HIS A 360 13.45 28.85 -28.27
N GLN A 361 14.73 28.48 -28.15
CA GLN A 361 15.58 28.73 -26.99
C GLN A 361 15.70 30.24 -26.72
N GLY A 362 15.28 30.66 -25.52
CA GLY A 362 15.73 31.90 -24.90
C GLY A 362 16.96 31.60 -24.03
N ASN A 363 18.07 32.27 -24.35
CA ASN A 363 19.34 32.21 -23.65
C ASN A 363 19.22 32.64 -22.17
N LEU A 364 19.81 31.86 -21.26
CA LEU A 364 20.36 32.38 -20.00
C LEU A 364 21.84 31.94 -19.89
N PRO A 365 22.71 32.78 -19.31
CA PRO A 365 24.16 32.61 -19.39
C PRO A 365 24.71 31.65 -18.33
N ASP A 366 25.78 30.94 -18.71
CA ASP A 366 26.53 30.02 -17.84
C ASP A 366 27.25 30.75 -16.68
N PRO A 367 27.36 30.13 -15.48
CA PRO A 367 28.23 30.60 -14.42
C PRO A 367 29.71 30.25 -14.68
N PRO A 368 30.67 31.06 -14.20
CA PRO A 368 32.08 30.89 -14.55
C PRO A 368 32.73 29.72 -13.81
N SER A 369 33.60 29.04 -14.57
CA SER A 369 34.55 28.01 -14.16
C SER A 369 35.53 28.49 -13.08
N GLY A 370 35.79 27.66 -12.07
CA GLY A 370 36.87 27.87 -11.11
C GLY A 370 37.24 26.62 -10.31
N ALA A 371 38.47 26.15 -10.55
CA ALA A 371 39.35 25.38 -9.65
C ALA A 371 39.08 23.88 -9.36
N ALA A 372 39.88 23.03 -10.04
CA ALA A 372 40.57 21.88 -9.43
C ALA A 372 41.80 22.39 -8.61
N PRO A 373 42.58 21.61 -7.82
CA PRO A 373 42.74 20.14 -7.74
C PRO A 373 42.62 19.62 -6.27
N ALA A 374 42.81 18.36 -5.85
CA ALA A 374 43.88 17.42 -6.15
C ALA A 374 43.57 16.00 -5.64
N SER A 375 44.10 15.02 -6.38
CA SER A 375 44.19 13.61 -6.00
C SER A 375 45.39 13.37 -5.07
N ALA A 376 45.24 12.52 -4.06
CA ALA A 376 46.36 11.80 -3.46
C ALA A 376 45.95 10.37 -3.07
N ARG A 377 46.83 9.44 -3.46
CA ARG A 377 46.81 7.97 -3.28
C ARG A 377 47.24 7.56 -1.86
N GLY A 378 46.88 6.34 -1.48
CA GLY A 378 47.60 5.49 -0.50
C GLY A 378 46.65 4.80 0.48
N ARG A 379 46.35 3.50 0.34
CA ARG A 379 46.99 2.35 1.04
C ARG A 379 47.12 2.62 2.55
N GLY A 380 46.65 1.81 3.51
CA GLY A 380 46.31 0.39 3.58
C GLY A 380 46.81 -0.14 4.94
N HIS A 381 46.14 -1.17 5.47
CA HIS A 381 46.47 -2.01 6.66
C HIS A 381 46.16 -1.42 8.05
N ASN A 382 45.25 -2.02 8.84
CA ASN A 382 45.35 -3.22 9.68
C ASN A 382 46.38 -3.11 10.82
N ALA A 383 45.91 -2.97 12.07
CA ALA A 383 46.23 -3.83 13.22
C ALA A 383 45.73 -3.21 14.56
N ASP A 384 44.79 -3.93 15.17
CA ASP A 384 44.64 -4.34 16.57
C ASP A 384 44.84 -3.38 17.78
N PRO A 385 44.03 -3.55 18.86
CA PRO A 385 44.00 -2.68 20.04
C PRO A 385 44.75 -3.30 21.23
N GLY A 386 45.19 -2.44 22.16
CA GLY A 386 45.53 -2.88 23.51
C GLY A 386 46.48 -1.95 24.25
N ARG A 387 45.95 -1.17 25.19
CA ARG A 387 46.30 -1.28 26.63
C ARG A 387 45.74 -0.13 27.46
N THR A 388 45.06 -0.59 28.49
CA THR A 388 44.81 -0.07 29.82
C THR A 388 45.90 0.77 30.51
N LEU A 389 45.39 1.75 31.28
CA LEU A 389 45.68 2.07 32.69
C LEU A 389 46.73 3.14 33.09
N HIS A 390 46.26 3.96 34.05
CA HIS A 390 46.95 4.86 35.01
C HIS A 390 47.65 6.09 34.43
N GLY A 391 47.57 7.30 35.01
CA GLY A 391 47.10 7.80 36.29
C GLY A 391 47.68 9.21 36.50
N ALA A 392 47.41 9.82 37.66
CA ALA A 392 47.87 11.12 38.17
C ALA A 392 47.10 12.36 37.66
N GLN A 393 46.20 12.95 38.45
CA GLN A 393 46.44 13.87 39.58
C GLN A 393 47.31 15.08 39.24
N GLY A 394 46.67 16.26 39.29
CA GLY A 394 47.30 17.57 39.28
C GLY A 394 46.28 18.63 39.70
N HIS A 395 46.17 18.84 41.01
CA HIS A 395 45.49 20.00 41.59
C HIS A 395 46.23 21.28 41.19
N THR A 396 45.50 22.31 40.75
CA THR A 396 45.79 23.71 41.14
C THR A 396 44.53 24.55 41.16
N HIS A 397 44.48 25.36 42.20
CA HIS A 397 43.42 26.20 42.73
C HIS A 397 43.58 27.64 42.19
N CYS A 398 42.48 28.32 41.81
CA CYS A 398 42.23 29.78 41.75
C CYS A 398 41.18 30.03 40.65
N GLY A 399 40.11 30.79 40.82
CA GLY A 399 39.63 31.63 41.92
C GLY A 399 38.26 32.21 41.53
N GLU A 400 37.51 32.64 42.54
CA GLU A 400 36.24 33.34 42.43
C GLU A 400 36.25 34.54 41.48
N ARG A 401 35.13 34.74 40.77
CA ARG A 401 34.47 36.05 40.80
C ARG A 401 32.97 35.95 40.48
N VAL A 402 32.18 36.16 41.53
CA VAL A 402 30.80 36.64 41.49
C VAL A 402 30.80 38.09 41.01
N GLY A 403 29.81 38.45 40.19
CA GLY A 403 29.57 39.81 39.73
C GLY A 403 28.15 39.98 39.23
N ASP A 404 27.27 40.34 40.16
CA ASP A 404 25.92 40.85 39.92
C ASP A 404 25.92 42.22 39.19
N ARG A 405 24.74 42.51 38.60
CA ARG A 405 24.16 43.79 38.16
C ARG A 405 24.43 44.24 36.72
N ALA A 406 23.39 44.24 35.89
CA ALA A 406 22.45 45.38 35.78
C ALA A 406 21.12 44.91 35.17
#